data_AF-A0A380ZHF9-F1
#
_entry.id   AF-A0A380ZHF9-F1
#
_cell.length_a   1.000
_cell.length_b   1.000
_cell.length_c   1.000
_cell.angle_alpha   90.00
_cell.angle_beta   90.00
_cell.angle_gamma   90.00
#
_symmetry.space_group_name_H-M   'P 1'
#
loop_
_entity.id
_entity.type
_entity.pdbx_description
1 polymer ?
#
loop_
_entity_poly.entity_id
_entity_poly.type
_entity_poly.pdbx_seq_one_letter_code
_entity_poly.pdbx_strand_id
1 'polypeptide(L)' 'MITDGRMSGASGKIPAAIHVTPEALDNGSIARLQDGDIICLDAHVCKLTILGDLAQFNA' A
#
# COMPACT_ATOMS: atom_id res chain seq x y z
N MET A 1 -4.52 -5.98 -4.66
CA MET A 1 -3.94 -4.82 -5.40
C MET A 1 -3.85 -3.64 -4.45
N ILE A 2 -2.84 -2.78 -4.57
CA ILE A 2 -2.68 -1.59 -3.73
C ILE A 2 -2.49 -0.38 -4.66
N THR A 3 -3.26 0.70 -4.48
CA THR A 3 -3.17 1.92 -5.29
C THR A 3 -3.70 3.14 -4.53
N ASP A 4 -3.11 4.31 -4.77
CA ASP A 4 -3.61 5.63 -4.39
C ASP A 4 -4.78 6.10 -5.29
N GLY A 5 -4.92 5.51 -6.48
CA GLY A 5 -6.04 5.71 -7.38
C GLY A 5 -7.28 4.88 -7.03
N ARG A 6 -8.21 4.82 -7.99
CA ARG A 6 -9.48 4.10 -7.89
C ARG A 6 -9.50 2.83 -8.73
N MET A 7 -10.40 1.91 -8.40
CA MET A 7 -10.70 0.74 -9.24
C MET A 7 -12.21 0.46 -9.29
N SER A 8 -12.77 0.37 -10.50
CA SER A 8 -14.11 -0.17 -10.70
C SER A 8 -14.06 -1.70 -10.51
N GLY A 9 -14.56 -2.20 -9.39
CA GLY A 9 -14.56 -3.65 -9.09
C GLY A 9 -13.64 -4.10 -7.96
N ALA A 10 -13.21 -3.19 -7.08
CA ALA A 10 -12.43 -3.56 -5.89
C ALA A 10 -13.17 -4.54 -4.93
N SER A 11 -14.49 -4.71 -5.04
CA SER A 11 -15.29 -5.68 -4.29
C SER A 11 -15.13 -7.15 -4.75
N GLY A 12 -14.02 -7.48 -5.40
CA GLY A 12 -13.73 -8.82 -5.91
C GLY A 12 -13.31 -9.82 -4.83
N LYS A 13 -12.96 -11.03 -5.25
CA LYS A 13 -12.45 -12.10 -4.36
C LYS A 13 -11.06 -11.82 -3.79
N ILE A 14 -10.35 -10.83 -4.34
CA ILE A 14 -8.97 -10.52 -4.00
C ILE A 14 -8.94 -9.25 -3.15
N PRO A 15 -8.29 -9.24 -1.98
CA PRO A 15 -8.20 -8.06 -1.16
C PRO A 15 -7.47 -6.93 -1.91
N ALA A 16 -8.04 -5.73 -1.82
CA ALA A 16 -7.50 -4.54 -2.43
C ALA A 16 -7.54 -3.36 -1.47
N ALA A 17 -6.44 -2.62 -1.40
CA ALA A 17 -6.39 -1.30 -0.79
C ALA A 17 -6.42 -0.28 -1.93
N ILE A 18 -7.51 0.48 -2.02
CA ILE A 18 -7.70 1.56 -3.00
C ILE A 18 -7.81 2.89 -2.27
N HIS A 19 -7.55 3.99 -2.96
CA HIS A 19 -7.50 5.33 -2.36
C HIS A 19 -6.50 5.40 -1.19
N VAL A 20 -5.35 4.74 -1.31
CA VAL A 20 -4.25 4.87 -0.34
C VAL A 20 -3.81 6.33 -0.28
N THR A 21 -3.62 6.85 0.93
CA THR A 21 -3.28 8.26 1.18
C THR A 21 -2.17 8.33 2.24
N PRO A 22 -1.17 9.24 2.12
CA PRO A 22 -0.99 10.21 1.02
C PRO A 22 -0.69 9.56 -0.33
N GLU A 23 -1.08 10.22 -1.43
CA GLU A 23 -0.82 9.72 -2.79
C GLU A 23 0.67 9.80 -3.14
N ALA A 24 1.08 9.08 -4.18
CA ALA A 24 2.48 9.01 -4.57
C ALA A 24 3.05 10.39 -4.95
N LEU A 25 2.25 11.21 -5.64
CA LEU A 25 2.67 12.55 -6.09
C LEU A 25 2.91 13.52 -4.91
N ASP A 26 2.17 13.33 -3.81
CA ASP A 26 2.29 14.11 -2.58
C ASP A 26 3.35 13.53 -1.61
N ASN A 27 4.31 12.76 -2.13
CA ASN A 27 5.36 12.10 -1.36
C ASN A 27 4.83 11.11 -0.30
N GLY A 28 3.68 10.49 -0.55
CA GLY A 28 3.18 9.40 0.28
C GLY A 28 4.11 8.19 0.29
N SER A 29 4.03 7.38 1.33
CA SER A 29 4.88 6.18 1.49
C SER A 29 4.81 5.23 0.29
N ILE A 30 3.68 5.20 -0.43
CA ILE A 30 3.50 4.38 -1.63
C ILE A 30 4.47 4.76 -2.77
N ALA A 31 4.96 6.01 -2.82
CA ALA A 31 5.96 6.46 -3.80
C ALA A 31 7.36 5.88 -3.59
N ARG A 32 7.64 5.36 -2.39
CA ARG A 32 8.96 4.89 -1.98
C ARG A 32 9.14 3.39 -2.14
N LEU A 33 8.05 2.68 -2.43
CA LEU A 33 8.05 1.23 -2.61
C LEU A 33 8.95 0.84 -3.78
N GLN A 34 9.73 -0.22 -3.57
CA GLN A 34 10.62 -0.79 -4.57
C GLN A 34 10.30 -2.27 -4.79
N ASP A 35 10.69 -2.78 -5.95
CA ASP A 35 10.56 -4.21 -6.25
C ASP A 35 11.33 -5.02 -5.21
N GLY A 36 10.65 -5.97 -4.57
CA GLY A 36 11.18 -6.79 -3.49
C GLY A 36 10.68 -6.40 -2.11
N ASP A 37 10.06 -5.23 -1.94
CA ASP A 37 9.41 -4.86 -0.69
C ASP A 37 8.26 -5.81 -0.37
N ILE A 38 8.19 -6.24 0.89
CA ILE A 38 7.13 -7.11 1.37
C ILE A 38 6.04 -6.25 2.01
N ILE A 39 4.81 -6.37 1.53
CA ILE A 39 3.67 -5.62 2.03
C ILE A 39 2.62 -6.58 2.59
N CYS A 40 2.15 -6.31 3.80
CA CYS A 40 1.04 -6.99 4.43
C CYS A 40 -0.24 -6.16 4.31
N LEU A 41 -1.27 -6.72 3.68
CA LEU A 41 -2.63 -6.21 3.71
C LEU A 41 -3.48 -7.15 4.56
N ASP A 42 -3.86 -6.67 5.75
CA ASP A 42 -4.75 -7.38 6.66
C ASP A 42 -6.09 -6.65 6.77
N ALA A 43 -7.10 -7.19 6.08
CA ALA A 43 -8.45 -6.64 6.07
C ALA A 43 -9.23 -6.93 7.36
N HIS A 44 -8.82 -7.92 8.18
CA HIS A 44 -9.51 -8.24 9.42
C HIS A 44 -9.25 -7.21 10.51
N VAL A 45 -8.05 -6.62 10.52
CA VAL A 45 -7.67 -5.55 11.46
C VAL A 45 -7.51 -4.18 10.80
N CYS A 46 -7.90 -4.05 9.53
CA CYS A 46 -7.80 -2.81 8.74
C CYS A 46 -6.40 -2.20 8.71
N LYS A 47 -5.37 -3.03 8.42
CA LYS A 47 -3.97 -2.58 8.33
C LYS A 47 -3.37 -2.84 6.96
N LEU A 48 -2.61 -1.86 6.48
CA LEU A 48 -1.69 -1.97 5.36
C LEU A 48 -0.31 -1.58 5.87
N THR A 49 0.68 -2.47 5.77
CA THR A 49 1.99 -2.27 6.41
C THR A 49 3.10 -2.81 5.54
N ILE A 50 4.21 -2.08 5.44
CA ILE A 50 5.45 -2.62 4.88
C ILE A 50 6.16 -3.47 5.95
N LEU A 51 6.62 -4.65 5.58
CA LEU A 51 7.39 -5.55 6.42
C LEU A 51 8.86 -5.43 6.02
N GLY A 52 9.68 -4.87 6.91
CA GLY A 52 11.10 -4.66 6.64
C GLY A 52 11.72 -3.66 7.60
N ASP A 53 12.93 -3.22 7.26
CA ASP A 53 13.61 -2.16 8.00
C ASP A 53 13.02 -0.78 7.65
N LEU A 54 12.31 -0.20 8.61
CA LEU A 54 11.73 1.13 8.48
C LEU A 54 12.78 2.23 8.38
N ALA A 55 14.00 2.05 8.88
CA ALA A 55 15.06 3.03 8.74
C ALA A 55 15.53 3.10 7.28
N GLN A 56 15.71 1.95 6.63
CA GLN A 56 16.02 1.87 5.20
C GLN A 56 14.86 2.40 4.36
N PHE A 57 13.62 2.02 4.70
CA PHE A 57 12.45 2.50 3.97
C PHE A 57 12.25 4.02 4.14
N ASN A 58 12.65 4.58 5.28
CA ASN A 58 12.54 6.00 5.57
C ASN A 58 13.76 6.85 5.20
N ALA A 59 14.85 6.24 4.73
CA ALA A 59 16.02 6.94 4.17
C ALA A 59 15.70 7.60 2.81
#